data_AF-A0A9P8E7U8-F1
#
_entry.id   AF-A0A9P8E7U8-F1
#
_cell.length_a   1.000
_cell.length_b   1.000
_cell.length_c   1.000
_cell.angle_alpha   90.00
_cell.angle_beta   90.00
_cell.angle_gamma   90.00
#
_symmetry.space_group_name_H-M   'P 1'
#
loop_
_entity.id
_entity.type
_entity.pdbx_description
1 polymer ?
#
loop_
_entity_poly.entity_id
_entity_poly.type
_entity_poly.pdbx_seq_one_letter_code
_entity_poly.pdbx_strand_id
1 'polypeptide(L)'
;MQRTAEDISHEATGHKANLSNPNTSDASKEHSKKVLEQLGGEQAFYGKQGEGEIEQNPGNVAGGLKAAINNPEDNEHYVSEEGKQQAKDKLNSMQ
;
A
#
# COMPACT_ATOMS: atom_id res chain seq x y z
N MET A 1 16.08 6.33 -9.01
CA MET A 1 14.79 5.65 -8.78
C MET A 1 13.72 6.71 -8.77
N GLN A 2 12.63 6.53 -9.51
CA GLN A 2 11.52 7.50 -9.58
C GLN A 2 10.59 7.23 -8.39
N ARG A 3 10.21 8.25 -7.62
CA ARG A 3 9.26 8.10 -6.48
C ARG A 3 7.89 7.70 -7.03
N THR A 4 7.31 6.63 -6.52
CA THR A 4 5.96 6.18 -6.88
C THR A 4 4.90 6.92 -6.04
N ALA A 5 3.64 6.88 -6.46
CA ALA A 5 2.55 7.44 -5.68
C ALA A 5 2.38 6.73 -4.32
N GLU A 6 2.68 5.43 -4.27
CA GLU A 6 2.72 4.66 -3.03
C GLU A 6 3.84 5.13 -2.10
N ASP A 7 5.04 5.40 -2.63
CA ASP A 7 6.16 5.95 -1.84
C ASP A 7 5.77 7.30 -1.21
N ILE A 8 5.13 8.17 -1.98
CA ILE A 8 4.64 9.48 -1.51
C ILE A 8 3.60 9.30 -0.40
N SER A 9 2.69 8.34 -0.56
CA SER A 9 1.66 8.01 0.44
C SER A 9 2.24 7.47 1.74
N HIS A 10 3.23 6.58 1.65
CA HIS A 10 3.94 6.06 2.81
C HIS A 10 4.69 7.18 3.55
N GLU A 11 5.38 8.05 2.82
CA GLU A 11 6.08 9.21 3.38
C GLU A 11 5.09 10.16 4.09
N ALA A 12 3.98 10.50 3.44
CA ALA A 12 2.92 11.34 4.00
C ALA A 12 2.30 10.73 5.27
N THR A 13 2.07 9.41 5.26
CA THR A 13 1.54 8.67 6.43
C THR A 13 2.51 8.72 7.61
N GLY A 14 3.80 8.56 7.36
CA GLY A 14 4.84 8.68 8.39
C GLY A 14 4.88 10.08 9.01
N HIS A 15 4.82 11.13 8.19
CA HIS A 15 4.76 12.50 8.69
C HIS A 15 3.49 12.76 9.49
N LYS A 16 2.34 12.25 9.06
CA LYS A 16 1.08 12.34 9.81
C LYS A 16 1.16 11.63 11.16
N ALA A 17 1.76 10.45 11.22
CA ALA A 17 1.98 9.73 12.47
C ALA A 17 2.87 10.54 13.44
N ASN A 18 3.91 11.20 12.92
CA ASN A 18 4.77 12.09 13.72
C ASN A 18 3.99 13.28 14.31
N LEU A 19 3.00 13.83 13.59
CA LEU A 19 2.14 14.92 14.08
C LEU A 19 1.22 14.48 15.21
N SER A 20 0.69 13.26 15.14
CA SER A 20 -0.22 12.71 16.16
C SER A 20 0.50 12.15 17.39
N ASN A 21 1.82 11.96 17.33
CA ASN A 21 2.58 11.42 18.45
C ASN A 21 2.73 12.48 19.56
N PRO A 22 2.23 12.24 20.79
CA PRO A 22 2.41 13.18 21.90
C PRO A 22 3.87 13.31 22.34
N ASN A 23 4.71 12.31 22.05
CA ASN A 23 6.11 12.25 22.48
C ASN A 23 7.10 12.87 21.47
N THR A 24 6.62 13.43 20.36
CA THR A 24 7.49 14.12 19.38
C THR A 24 7.59 15.60 19.68
N SER A 25 8.77 16.17 19.44
CA SER A 25 9.04 17.59 19.69
C SER A 25 8.27 18.50 18.75
N ASP A 26 8.00 19.74 19.18
CA ASP A 26 7.30 20.73 18.37
C ASP A 26 8.03 21.06 17.06
N ALA A 27 9.37 21.15 17.10
CA ALA A 27 10.19 21.34 15.90
C ALA A 27 10.04 20.18 14.90
N SER A 28 9.98 18.94 15.38
CA SER A 28 9.74 17.76 14.55
C SER A 28 8.34 17.81 13.93
N LYS A 29 7.33 18.20 14.71
CA LYS A 29 5.96 18.36 14.21
C LYS A 29 5.88 19.45 13.15
N GLU A 30 6.51 20.60 13.36
CA GLU A 30 6.52 21.69 12.38
C GLU A 30 7.18 21.25 11.05
N HIS A 31 8.31 20.54 11.14
CA HIS A 31 8.95 19.96 9.96
C HIS A 31 8.01 18.97 9.24
N SER A 32 7.36 18.06 9.97
CA SER A 32 6.41 17.13 9.38
C SER A 32 5.23 17.82 8.70
N LYS A 33 4.72 18.94 9.23
CA LYS A 33 3.65 19.71 8.56
C LYS A 33 4.11 20.23 7.21
N LYS A 34 5.30 20.86 7.18
CA LYS A 34 5.89 21.44 5.95
C LYS A 34 6.12 20.37 4.88
N VAL A 35 6.67 19.21 5.27
CA VAL A 35 6.89 18.10 4.33
C VAL A 35 5.56 17.53 3.83
N LEU A 36 4.56 17.37 4.71
CA LEU A 36 3.23 16.89 4.30
C LEU A 36 2.60 17.81 3.24
N GLU A 37 2.70 19.13 3.41
CA GLU A 37 2.23 20.11 2.41
C GLU A 37 2.96 19.96 1.07
N GLN A 38 4.30 19.78 1.10
CA GLN A 38 5.10 19.57 -0.12
C GLN A 38 4.76 18.27 -0.85
N LEU A 39 4.34 17.23 -0.12
CA LEU A 39 3.93 15.95 -0.69
C LEU A 39 2.51 15.98 -1.30
N GLY A 40 1.77 17.08 -1.17
CA GLY A 40 0.41 17.23 -1.69
C GLY A 40 -0.68 17.20 -0.61
N GLY A 41 -0.31 17.28 0.67
CA GLY A 41 -1.26 17.35 1.79
C GLY A 41 -2.19 16.12 1.84
N GLU A 42 -3.50 16.35 1.82
CA GLU A 42 -4.49 15.26 1.81
C GLU A 42 -4.53 14.47 0.49
N GLN A 43 -4.01 15.02 -0.60
CA GLN A 43 -3.95 14.33 -1.91
C GLN A 43 -2.72 13.42 -2.00
N ALA A 44 -1.77 13.55 -1.07
CA ALA A 44 -0.59 12.70 -0.99
C ALA A 44 -0.93 11.24 -0.62
N PHE A 45 -2.12 10.99 -0.06
CA PHE A 45 -2.54 9.68 0.41
C PHE A 45 -3.10 8.85 -0.75
N TYR A 46 -2.23 8.07 -1.39
CA TYR A 46 -2.60 7.02 -2.35
C TYR A 46 -3.70 6.10 -1.77
N GLY A 47 -4.77 5.86 -2.53
CA GLY A 47 -5.86 4.96 -2.15
C GLY A 47 -6.90 5.54 -1.18
N LYS A 48 -6.85 6.84 -0.84
CA LYS A 48 -7.91 7.50 -0.07
C LYS A 48 -8.64 8.56 -0.89
N GLN A 49 -9.54 8.12 -1.76
CA GLN A 49 -10.78 8.83 -2.10
C GLN A 49 -11.80 7.79 -2.60
N GLY A 50 -13.03 7.90 -2.12
CA GLY A 50 -14.02 6.82 -2.14
C GLY A 50 -14.55 6.44 -3.52
N GLU A 51 -15.15 5.24 -3.56
CA GLU A 51 -16.16 4.76 -4.52
C GLU A 51 -15.88 4.86 -6.04
N GLY A 52 -14.67 5.22 -6.46
CA GLY A 52 -14.22 5.21 -7.85
C GLY A 52 -12.98 4.35 -8.00
N GLU A 53 -12.96 3.53 -9.05
CA GLU A 53 -11.88 2.66 -9.54
C GLU A 53 -10.63 2.62 -8.65
N ILE A 54 -10.49 1.56 -7.86
CA ILE A 54 -9.24 1.23 -7.18
C ILE A 54 -8.20 1.09 -8.29
N GLU A 55 -7.32 2.07 -8.44
CA GLU A 55 -6.10 1.90 -9.22
C GLU A 55 -5.30 0.79 -8.54
N GLN A 56 -5.52 -0.43 -9.02
CA GLN A 56 -4.97 -1.65 -8.46
C GLN A 56 -3.46 -1.50 -8.47
N ASN A 57 -2.86 -1.40 -7.28
CA ASN A 57 -1.40 -1.40 -7.19
C ASN A 57 -0.89 -2.75 -7.73
N PRO A 58 -0.22 -2.79 -8.89
CA PRO A 58 0.14 -4.05 -9.52
C PRO A 58 1.08 -4.88 -8.64
N GLY A 59 1.89 -4.23 -7.80
CA GLY A 59 2.77 -4.90 -6.84
C GLY A 59 1.98 -5.61 -5.74
N ASN A 60 0.98 -4.96 -5.16
CA ASN A 60 0.13 -5.56 -4.12
C ASN A 60 -0.76 -6.67 -4.68
N VAL A 61 -1.29 -6.49 -5.89
CA VAL A 61 -2.03 -7.55 -6.59
C VAL A 61 -1.10 -8.75 -6.85
N ALA A 62 0.09 -8.52 -7.42
CA ALA A 62 1.05 -9.60 -7.66
C ALA A 62 1.48 -10.29 -6.36
N GLY A 63 1.64 -9.55 -5.26
CA GLY A 63 1.93 -10.08 -3.93
C GLY A 63 0.80 -10.98 -3.41
N GLY A 64 -0.45 -10.53 -3.50
CA GLY A 64 -1.62 -11.31 -3.11
C GLY A 64 -1.79 -12.59 -3.94
N LEU A 65 -1.56 -12.52 -5.25
CA LEU A 65 -1.58 -13.69 -6.13
C LEU A 65 -0.47 -14.69 -5.74
N LYS A 66 0.75 -14.22 -5.47
CA LYS A 66 1.83 -15.08 -4.96
C LYS A 66 1.49 -15.72 -3.62
N ALA A 67 0.81 -14.99 -2.73
CA ALA A 67 0.36 -15.53 -1.45
C ALA A 67 -0.67 -16.64 -1.64
N ALA A 68 -1.64 -16.44 -2.56
CA ALA A 68 -2.63 -17.47 -2.90
C ALA A 68 -1.97 -18.73 -3.48
N ILE A 69 -0.99 -18.58 -4.38
CA ILE A 69 -0.24 -19.70 -4.98
C ILE A 69 0.50 -20.54 -3.94
N ASN A 70 1.06 -19.90 -2.91
CA ASN A 70 1.84 -20.56 -1.87
C ASN A 70 1.02 -20.91 -0.61
N ASN A 71 -0.32 -20.82 -0.67
CA ASN A 71 -1.18 -21.14 0.45
C ASN A 71 -1.10 -22.66 0.79
N PRO A 72 -0.67 -23.04 2.01
CA PRO A 72 -0.54 -24.45 2.42
C PRO A 72 -1.88 -25.17 2.56
N GLU A 73 -1.92 -26.47 2.25
CA GLU A 73 -3.14 -27.31 2.32
C GLU A 73 -3.68 -27.50 3.74
N ASP A 74 -2.84 -27.35 4.76
CA ASP A 74 -3.20 -27.50 6.17
C ASP A 74 -3.73 -26.20 6.81
N ASN A 75 -3.89 -25.13 6.03
CA ASN A 75 -4.47 -23.88 6.50
C ASN A 75 -6.00 -23.99 6.69
N GLU A 76 -6.53 -23.41 7.77
CA GLU A 76 -7.97 -23.30 8.04
C GLU A 76 -8.73 -22.67 6.87
N HIS A 77 -8.11 -21.66 6.22
CA HIS A 77 -8.60 -21.04 5.00
C HIS A 77 -7.68 -21.38 3.83
N TYR A 78 -7.82 -22.62 3.36
CA TYR A 78 -7.10 -23.13 2.21
C TYR A 78 -7.58 -22.52 0.88
N VAL A 79 -6.65 -22.26 -0.04
CA VAL A 79 -6.93 -21.88 -1.43
C VAL A 79 -6.93 -23.14 -2.30
N SER A 80 -8.05 -23.47 -2.93
CA SER A 80 -8.17 -24.67 -3.78
C SER A 80 -7.11 -24.73 -4.90
N GLU A 81 -6.84 -25.93 -5.42
CA GLU A 81 -5.90 -26.10 -6.53
C GLU A 81 -6.32 -25.28 -7.77
N GLU A 82 -7.62 -25.18 -8.07
CA GLU A 82 -8.12 -24.30 -9.13
C GLU A 82 -7.85 -22.82 -8.80
N GLY A 83 -8.05 -22.40 -7.55
CA GLY A 83 -7.75 -21.04 -7.10
C GLY A 83 -6.27 -20.70 -7.21
N LYS A 84 -5.37 -21.63 -6.85
CA LYS A 84 -3.92 -21.49 -7.04
C LYS A 84 -3.58 -21.39 -8.52
N GLN A 85 -4.20 -22.20 -9.38
CA GLN A 85 -3.95 -22.16 -10.83
C GLN A 85 -4.41 -20.83 -11.45
N GLN A 86 -5.62 -20.36 -11.10
CA GLN A 86 -6.11 -19.04 -11.53
C GLN A 86 -5.18 -17.91 -11.07
N ALA A 87 -4.64 -17.99 -9.85
CA ALA A 87 -3.69 -17.01 -9.35
C ALA A 87 -2.37 -17.02 -10.15
N LYS A 88 -1.87 -18.20 -10.55
CA LYS A 88 -0.69 -18.33 -11.44
C LYS A 88 -0.97 -17.69 -12.80
N ASP A 89 -2.10 -18.02 -13.42
CA ASP A 89 -2.45 -17.52 -14.75
C ASP A 89 -2.60 -15.99 -14.74
N LYS A 90 -3.26 -15.44 -13.71
CA LYS A 90 -3.39 -14.00 -13.54
C LYS A 90 -2.03 -13.34 -13.31
N LEU A 91 -1.17 -13.92 -12.48
CA LEU A 91 0.17 -13.37 -12.21
C LEU A 91 1.04 -13.35 -13.47
N ASN A 92 0.96 -14.40 -14.30
CA ASN A 92 1.67 -14.46 -15.59
C ASN A 92 1.15 -13.40 -16.57
N SER A 93 -0.16 -13.10 -16.55
CA SER A 93 -0.74 -12.05 -17.41
C SER A 93 -0.37 -10.61 -17.01
N MET A 94 0.30 -10.43 -15.86
CA MET A 94 0.73 -9.12 -15.35
C MET A 94 2.20 -8.78 -15.68
N GLN A 95 2.95 -9.72 -16.28
CA GLN A 95 4.35 -9.54 -16.69
C GLN A 95 4.46 -8.94 -18.10
#